data_AF-A0A970GMJ7-F1
#
_entry.id   AF-A0A970GMJ7-F1
#
_cell.length_a   1.000
_cell.length_b   1.000
_cell.length_c   1.000
_cell.angle_alpha   90.00
_cell.angle_beta   90.00
_cell.angle_gamma   90.00
#
_symmetry.space_group_name_H-M   'P 1'
#
loop_
_entity.id
_entity.type
_entity.pdbx_description
1 polymer ?
#
loop_
_entity_poly.entity_id
_entity_poly.type
_entity_poly.pdbx_seq_one_letter_code
_entity_poly.pdbx_strand_id
1 'polypeptide(L)'
;MFIKTKLEELKLITKNYQDKGILVTGGLLIIIISLICWSIMLALGHIERELFDIYLFFSLIIGVTGFLDDLEGDGNARGLRGHFDHLKKGILTTGIIKVFVISISAFLLALKLNESLWEVLIDTGIIVFKTNLLNLLDLRPGRSIKFFILISVLMINRGSFLYYLPYFIAFLFYLPFDMKEKMMLGDCGANLLGFILAFNIVLKSENYILLLSFFILALILNILSESRSFSSIIKNNPVLNWIDSLGRDL
;
A
#
# COMPACT_ATOMS: atom_id res chain seq x y z
N MET A 1 27.97 14.99 5.23
CA MET A 1 27.25 16.10 5.90
C MET A 1 26.25 16.75 4.94
N PHE A 2 26.69 17.26 3.79
CA PHE A 2 25.83 17.90 2.76
C PHE A 2 24.60 17.08 2.33
N ILE A 3 24.76 15.79 2.02
CA ILE A 3 23.64 14.93 1.58
C ILE A 3 22.56 14.81 2.67
N LYS A 4 22.97 14.60 3.94
CA LYS A 4 22.02 14.47 5.05
C LYS A 4 21.22 15.76 5.25
N THR A 5 21.89 16.91 5.23
CA THR A 5 21.24 18.22 5.32
C THR A 5 20.24 18.43 4.19
N LYS A 6 20.58 18.03 2.95
CA LYS A 6 19.66 18.13 1.82
C LYS A 6 18.44 17.22 1.96
N LEU A 7 18.62 16.00 2.50
CA LEU A 7 17.51 15.08 2.76
C LEU A 7 16.57 15.61 3.85
N GLU A 8 17.10 16.28 4.87
CA GLU A 8 16.31 16.94 5.92
C GLU A 8 15.55 18.16 5.36
N GLU A 9 16.19 19.00 4.54
CA GLU A 9 15.54 20.11 3.84
C GLU A 9 14.36 19.66 2.96
N LEU A 10 14.51 18.51 2.31
CA LEU A 10 13.48 17.92 1.46
C LEU A 10 12.43 17.11 2.25
N LYS A 11 12.50 17.09 3.58
CA LYS A 11 11.61 16.30 4.46
C LYS A 11 11.59 14.80 4.12
N LEU A 12 12.70 14.26 3.62
CA LEU A 12 12.81 12.85 3.24
C LEU A 12 13.18 11.93 4.40
N ILE A 13 13.39 12.49 5.60
CA ILE A 13 13.73 11.75 6.81
C ILE A 13 12.58 11.87 7.81
N THR A 14 12.03 10.73 8.26
CA THR A 14 11.09 10.67 9.39
C THR A 14 11.64 9.84 10.54
N LYS A 15 10.95 9.85 11.68
CA LYS A 15 11.27 8.97 12.81
C LYS A 15 10.56 7.62 12.67
N ASN A 16 11.32 6.54 12.80
CA ASN A 16 10.76 5.19 12.87
C ASN A 16 10.17 4.88 14.26
N TYR A 17 9.67 3.66 14.45
CA TYR A 17 9.07 3.20 15.72
C TYR A 17 10.05 3.13 16.92
N GLN A 18 11.35 3.34 16.69
CA GLN A 18 12.40 3.46 17.70
C GLN A 18 12.95 4.90 17.81
N ASP A 19 12.23 5.89 17.26
CA ASP A 19 12.63 7.30 17.17
C ASP A 19 13.92 7.58 16.38
N LYS A 20 14.37 6.62 15.54
CA LYS A 20 15.54 6.78 14.66
C LYS A 20 15.14 7.40 13.33
N GLY A 21 15.97 8.31 12.82
CA GLY A 21 15.79 8.92 11.50
C GLY A 21 15.98 7.90 10.36
N ILE A 22 14.96 7.76 9.52
CA ILE A 22 14.91 6.80 8.39
C ILE A 22 14.40 7.48 7.12
N LEU A 23 14.87 7.03 5.96
CA LEU A 23 14.51 7.62 4.66
C LEU A 23 13.12 7.18 4.17
N VAL A 24 12.23 8.10 3.78
CA VAL A 24 10.84 7.84 3.34
C VAL A 24 10.65 7.65 1.84
N THR A 25 11.67 7.14 1.14
CA THR A 25 11.63 7.04 -0.33
C THR A 25 11.29 5.64 -0.83
N GLY A 26 10.93 4.71 0.07
CA GLY A 26 10.72 3.29 -0.25
C GLY A 26 9.75 3.07 -1.38
N GLY A 27 8.56 3.66 -1.27
CA GLY A 27 7.55 3.63 -2.31
C GLY A 27 8.02 4.15 -3.66
N LEU A 28 8.80 5.22 -3.71
CA LEU A 28 9.34 5.76 -4.97
C LEU A 28 10.25 4.74 -5.68
N LEU A 29 11.10 4.03 -4.92
CA LEU A 29 11.93 2.98 -5.49
C LEU A 29 11.08 1.84 -6.06
N ILE A 30 10.02 1.44 -5.36
CA ILE A 30 9.08 0.43 -5.85
C ILE A 30 8.39 0.88 -7.14
N ILE A 31 7.92 2.13 -7.20
CA ILE A 31 7.29 2.70 -8.40
C ILE A 31 8.27 2.68 -9.57
N ILE A 32 9.49 3.23 -9.40
CA ILE A 32 10.47 3.33 -10.48
C ILE A 32 10.82 1.94 -11.05
N ILE A 33 11.15 0.98 -10.18
CA ILE A 33 11.54 -0.36 -10.64
C ILE A 33 10.36 -1.10 -11.27
N SER A 34 9.18 -1.02 -10.67
CA SER A 34 7.98 -1.68 -11.22
C SER A 34 7.58 -1.08 -12.56
N LEU A 35 7.66 0.24 -12.75
CA LEU A 35 7.37 0.90 -14.03
C LEU A 35 8.32 0.47 -15.16
N ILE A 36 9.61 0.32 -14.85
CA ILE A 36 10.58 -0.22 -15.81
C ILE A 36 10.18 -1.65 -16.21
N CYS A 37 9.84 -2.50 -15.23
CA CYS A 37 9.42 -3.88 -15.49
C CYS A 37 8.12 -3.94 -16.31
N TRP A 38 7.11 -3.14 -15.95
CA TRP A 38 5.87 -3.00 -16.70
C TRP A 38 6.11 -2.57 -18.15
N SER A 39 7.02 -1.62 -18.37
CA SER A 39 7.38 -1.12 -19.70
C SER A 39 8.05 -2.20 -20.55
N ILE A 40 8.95 -3.00 -19.95
CA ILE A 40 9.57 -4.15 -20.61
C ILE A 40 8.52 -5.19 -20.97
N MET A 41 7.62 -5.54 -20.04
CA MET A 41 6.56 -6.50 -20.30
C MET A 41 5.61 -6.06 -21.43
N LEU A 42 5.29 -4.77 -21.51
CA LEU A 42 4.52 -4.20 -22.62
C LEU A 42 5.29 -4.32 -23.95
N ALA A 43 6.57 -3.96 -23.97
CA ALA A 43 7.40 -4.04 -25.17
C ALA A 43 7.57 -5.47 -25.69
N LEU A 44 7.58 -6.45 -24.80
CA LEU A 44 7.64 -7.88 -25.12
C LEU A 44 6.28 -8.49 -25.49
N GLY A 45 5.19 -7.72 -25.42
CA GLY A 45 3.84 -8.21 -25.74
C GLY A 45 3.25 -9.16 -24.69
N HIS A 46 3.76 -9.15 -23.46
CA HIS A 46 3.24 -9.98 -22.36
C HIS A 46 1.99 -9.39 -21.69
N ILE A 47 1.68 -8.12 -21.95
CA ILE A 47 0.52 -7.41 -21.41
C ILE A 47 -0.09 -6.50 -22.46
N GLU A 48 -1.39 -6.25 -22.31
CA GLU A 48 -2.12 -5.30 -23.15
C GLU A 48 -1.81 -3.86 -22.76
N ARG A 49 -1.83 -2.96 -23.75
CA ARG A 49 -1.57 -1.53 -23.54
C ARG A 49 -2.60 -0.90 -22.60
N GLU A 50 -3.88 -1.23 -22.75
CA GLU A 50 -4.92 -0.70 -21.88
C GLU A 50 -4.66 -1.04 -20.40
N LEU A 51 -4.29 -2.28 -20.11
CA LEU A 51 -3.98 -2.69 -18.75
C LEU A 51 -2.74 -1.98 -18.20
N PHE A 52 -1.70 -1.82 -19.03
CA PHE A 52 -0.52 -1.03 -18.67
C PHE A 52 -0.89 0.42 -18.33
N ASP A 53 -1.72 1.07 -19.14
CA ASP A 53 -2.12 2.46 -18.94
C ASP A 53 -2.94 2.62 -17.63
N ILE A 54 -3.82 1.67 -17.31
CA ILE A 54 -4.55 1.63 -16.04
C ILE A 54 -3.57 1.50 -14.86
N TYR A 55 -2.64 0.53 -14.92
CA TYR A 55 -1.65 0.35 -13.86
C TYR A 55 -0.80 1.60 -13.66
N LEU A 56 -0.29 2.18 -14.74
CA LEU A 56 0.52 3.38 -14.73
C LEU A 56 -0.23 4.53 -14.07
N PHE A 57 -1.44 4.83 -14.54
CA PHE A 57 -2.23 5.96 -14.06
C PHE A 57 -2.55 5.84 -12.57
N PHE A 58 -3.12 4.72 -12.14
CA PHE A 58 -3.54 4.56 -10.74
C PHE A 58 -2.36 4.37 -9.79
N SER A 59 -1.30 3.66 -10.20
CA SER A 59 -0.09 3.53 -9.37
C SER A 59 0.59 4.88 -9.16
N LEU A 60 0.64 5.74 -10.18
CA LEU A 60 1.21 7.09 -10.05
C LEU A 60 0.36 7.97 -9.15
N ILE A 61 -0.98 8.01 -9.34
CA ILE A 61 -1.85 8.84 -8.50
C ILE A 61 -1.77 8.42 -7.04
N ILE A 62 -1.91 7.13 -6.75
CA ILE A 62 -1.88 6.60 -5.38
C ILE A 62 -0.50 6.77 -4.76
N GLY A 63 0.56 6.46 -5.53
CA GLY A 63 1.93 6.60 -5.09
C GLY A 63 2.34 8.04 -4.80
N VAL A 64 2.02 8.99 -5.69
CA VAL A 64 2.30 10.42 -5.48
C VAL A 64 1.51 10.96 -4.30
N THR A 65 0.25 10.58 -4.17
CA THR A 65 -0.59 11.03 -3.06
C THR A 65 -0.06 10.52 -1.72
N GLY A 66 0.36 9.24 -1.66
CA GLY A 66 1.04 8.70 -0.49
C GLY A 66 2.38 9.39 -0.20
N PHE A 67 3.15 9.71 -1.24
CA PHE A 67 4.42 10.43 -1.07
C PHE A 67 4.24 11.87 -0.57
N LEU A 68 3.19 12.58 -1.01
CA LEU A 68 2.88 13.91 -0.49
C LEU A 68 2.51 13.87 0.99
N ASP A 69 1.79 12.83 1.43
CA ASP A 69 1.47 12.59 2.84
C ASP A 69 2.73 12.27 3.66
N ASP A 70 3.64 11.45 3.12
CA ASP A 70 4.93 11.12 3.71
C ASP A 70 5.81 12.38 3.95
N LEU A 71 5.78 13.35 3.02
CA LEU A 71 6.56 14.59 3.11
C LEU A 71 6.01 15.59 4.14
N GLU A 72 4.70 15.59 4.40
CA GLU A 72 4.10 16.52 5.36
C GLU A 72 4.41 16.10 6.80
N GLY A 73 4.49 14.78 7.06
CA GLY A 73 5.13 14.20 8.24
C GLY A 73 4.43 14.49 9.57
N ASP A 74 3.17 14.95 9.55
CA ASP A 74 2.56 15.51 10.74
C ASP A 74 1.78 14.46 11.56
N GLY A 75 2.33 14.09 12.71
CA GLY A 75 1.76 13.13 13.67
C GLY A 75 0.49 13.60 14.38
N ASN A 76 -0.20 14.62 13.87
CA ASN A 76 -1.27 15.34 14.54
C ASN A 76 -2.65 14.67 14.44
N ALA A 77 -2.81 13.66 13.57
CA ALA A 77 -4.00 12.81 13.54
C ALA A 77 -3.61 11.40 13.09
N ARG A 78 -3.75 10.42 13.98
CA ARG A 78 -3.64 8.99 13.63
C ARG A 78 -5.02 8.34 13.75
N GLY A 79 -5.36 7.50 12.78
CA GLY A 79 -6.63 6.78 12.72
C GLY A 79 -7.79 7.62 12.15
N LEU A 80 -8.87 6.93 11.77
CA LEU A 80 -10.02 7.54 11.11
C LEU A 80 -10.71 8.58 11.99
N ARG A 81 -10.76 8.35 13.31
CA ARG A 81 -11.34 9.30 14.28
C ARG A 81 -10.57 10.62 14.32
N GLY A 82 -9.24 10.56 14.31
CA GLY A 82 -8.39 11.75 14.33
C GLY A 82 -8.59 12.64 13.11
N HIS A 83 -8.67 12.04 11.92
CA HIS A 83 -8.95 12.77 10.68
C HIS A 83 -10.38 13.35 10.68
N PHE A 84 -11.37 12.59 11.15
CA PHE A 84 -12.75 13.06 11.22
C PHE A 84 -12.92 14.24 12.19
N ASP A 85 -12.21 14.24 13.30
CA ASP A 85 -12.22 15.34 14.27
C ASP A 85 -11.55 16.61 13.72
N HIS A 86 -10.50 16.47 12.89
CA HIS A 86 -9.91 17.60 12.17
C HIS A 86 -10.85 18.14 11.09
N LEU A 87 -11.51 17.26 10.34
CA LEU A 87 -12.48 17.64 9.31
C LEU A 87 -13.65 18.42 9.93
N LYS A 88 -14.18 17.99 11.08
CA LYS A 88 -15.21 18.72 11.84
C LYS A 88 -14.78 20.12 12.26
N LYS A 89 -13.48 20.33 12.47
CA LYS A 89 -12.90 21.62 12.81
C LYS A 89 -12.55 22.46 11.56
N GLY A 90 -12.89 21.99 10.37
CA GLY A 90 -12.56 22.65 9.09
C GLY A 90 -11.08 22.56 8.70
N ILE A 91 -10.30 21.68 9.35
CA ILE A 91 -8.87 21.51 9.07
C ILE A 91 -8.72 20.39 8.04
N LEU A 92 -8.35 20.77 6.82
CA LEU A 92 -8.02 19.83 5.76
C LEU A 92 -6.57 19.37 5.93
N THR A 93 -6.38 18.09 6.24
CA THR A 93 -5.06 17.46 6.37
C THR A 93 -4.70 16.71 5.08
N THR A 94 -3.41 16.53 4.81
CA THR A 94 -2.91 15.63 3.75
C THR A 94 -3.51 14.24 3.84
N GLY A 95 -3.69 13.71 5.05
CA GLY A 95 -4.33 12.42 5.26
C GLY A 95 -5.78 12.36 4.77
N ILE A 96 -6.56 13.44 4.92
CA ILE A 96 -7.92 13.53 4.39
C ILE A 96 -7.89 13.58 2.85
N ILE A 97 -7.01 14.41 2.28
CA ILE A 97 -6.83 14.51 0.83
C ILE A 97 -6.47 13.14 0.26
N LYS A 98 -5.55 12.42 0.91
CA LYS A 98 -5.12 11.08 0.54
C LYS A 98 -6.27 10.09 0.50
N VAL A 99 -7.05 10.00 1.59
CA VAL A 99 -8.21 9.11 1.64
C VAL A 99 -9.22 9.44 0.54
N PHE A 100 -9.46 10.72 0.29
CA PHE A 100 -10.38 11.17 -0.76
C PHE A 100 -9.90 10.78 -2.16
N VAL A 101 -8.63 11.07 -2.50
CA VAL A 101 -8.04 10.74 -3.81
C VAL A 101 -8.02 9.23 -4.03
N ILE A 102 -7.64 8.43 -3.04
CA ILE A 102 -7.64 6.97 -3.14
C ILE A 102 -9.07 6.45 -3.34
N SER A 103 -10.05 7.00 -2.62
CA SER A 103 -11.45 6.57 -2.72
C SER A 103 -12.07 6.90 -4.07
N ILE A 104 -11.85 8.11 -4.61
CA ILE A 104 -12.30 8.47 -5.96
C ILE A 104 -11.61 7.60 -7.01
N SER A 105 -10.30 7.41 -6.87
CA SER A 105 -9.53 6.57 -7.80
C SER A 105 -10.07 5.14 -7.83
N ALA A 106 -10.33 4.56 -6.66
CA ALA A 106 -10.93 3.25 -6.52
C ALA A 106 -12.31 3.17 -7.17
N PHE A 107 -13.16 4.19 -6.95
CA PHE A 107 -14.51 4.24 -7.51
C PHE A 107 -14.51 4.38 -9.03
N LEU A 108 -13.68 5.27 -9.59
CA LEU A 108 -13.54 5.44 -11.04
C LEU A 108 -13.01 4.17 -11.71
N LEU A 109 -12.06 3.48 -11.07
CA LEU A 109 -11.58 2.20 -11.55
C LEU A 109 -12.68 1.14 -11.51
N ALA A 110 -13.41 1.02 -10.40
CA ALA A 110 -14.49 0.05 -10.26
C ALA A 110 -15.62 0.29 -11.28
N LEU A 111 -15.97 1.55 -11.56
CA LEU A 111 -16.91 1.93 -12.63
C LEU A 111 -16.45 1.52 -14.02
N LYS A 112 -15.12 1.51 -14.27
CA LYS A 112 -14.57 1.03 -15.55
C LYS A 112 -14.66 -0.49 -15.68
N LEU A 113 -14.62 -1.22 -14.56
CA LEU A 113 -14.59 -2.68 -14.55
C LEU A 113 -15.97 -3.32 -14.50
N ASN A 114 -16.98 -2.64 -13.94
CA ASN A 114 -18.30 -3.21 -13.71
C ASN A 114 -19.44 -2.23 -14.02
N GLU A 115 -20.57 -2.76 -14.49
CA GLU A 115 -21.80 -1.98 -14.73
C GLU A 115 -22.73 -1.95 -13.51
N SER A 116 -22.69 -2.99 -12.67
CA SER A 116 -23.54 -3.11 -11.49
C SER A 116 -23.07 -2.19 -10.38
N LEU A 117 -23.94 -1.29 -9.90
CA LEU A 117 -23.62 -0.40 -8.77
C LEU A 117 -23.14 -1.17 -7.53
N TRP A 118 -23.68 -2.36 -7.27
CA TRP A 118 -23.28 -3.19 -6.12
C TRP A 118 -21.85 -3.71 -6.25
N GLU A 119 -21.46 -4.18 -7.43
CA GLU A 119 -20.09 -4.63 -7.72
C GLU A 119 -19.12 -3.45 -7.63
N VAL A 120 -19.50 -2.31 -8.18
CA VAL A 120 -18.71 -1.07 -8.09
C VAL A 120 -18.44 -0.69 -6.63
N LEU A 121 -19.45 -0.74 -5.76
CA LEU A 121 -19.29 -0.41 -4.34
C LEU A 121 -18.39 -1.42 -3.61
N ILE A 122 -18.54 -2.71 -3.89
CA ILE A 122 -17.72 -3.76 -3.30
C ILE A 122 -16.27 -3.61 -3.72
N ASP A 123 -16.00 -3.44 -5.01
CA ASP A 123 -14.65 -3.31 -5.54
C ASP A 123 -13.96 -2.03 -5.08
N THR A 124 -14.72 -0.92 -5.04
CA THR A 124 -14.25 0.33 -4.42
C THR A 124 -13.83 0.09 -2.98
N GLY A 125 -14.67 -0.60 -2.20
CA GLY A 125 -14.37 -0.95 -0.82
C GLY A 125 -13.16 -1.86 -0.67
N ILE A 126 -13.02 -2.89 -1.51
CA ILE A 126 -11.86 -3.78 -1.51
C ILE A 126 -10.58 -2.98 -1.74
N ILE A 127 -10.59 -2.07 -2.72
CA ILE A 127 -9.44 -1.23 -3.04
C ILE A 127 -9.09 -0.30 -1.88
N VAL A 128 -10.07 0.47 -1.37
CA VAL A 128 -9.84 1.42 -0.27
C VAL A 128 -9.37 0.70 0.99
N PHE A 129 -10.05 -0.36 1.41
CA PHE A 129 -9.74 -1.05 2.66
C PHE A 129 -8.43 -1.84 2.61
N LYS A 130 -8.06 -2.43 1.46
CA LYS A 130 -6.74 -3.09 1.32
C LYS A 130 -5.61 -2.07 1.24
N THR A 131 -5.83 -0.95 0.55
CA THR A 131 -4.87 0.17 0.51
C THR A 131 -4.55 0.65 1.92
N ASN A 132 -5.59 0.96 2.71
CA ASN A 132 -5.40 1.36 4.10
C ASN A 132 -4.83 0.22 4.98
N LEU A 133 -5.21 -1.04 4.73
CA LEU A 133 -4.68 -2.19 5.49
C LEU A 133 -3.17 -2.34 5.33
N LEU A 134 -2.63 -2.24 4.10
CA LEU A 134 -1.18 -2.32 3.89
C LEU A 134 -0.46 -1.13 4.54
N ASN A 135 -1.09 0.04 4.59
CA ASN A 135 -0.57 1.19 5.33
C ASN A 135 -0.52 0.94 6.85
N LEU A 136 -1.60 0.39 7.42
CA LEU A 136 -1.66 0.00 8.83
C LEU A 136 -0.64 -1.07 9.22
N LEU A 137 -0.18 -1.87 8.26
CA LEU A 137 0.87 -2.86 8.44
C LEU A 137 2.28 -2.26 8.33
N ASP A 138 2.46 -1.07 7.74
CA ASP A 138 3.77 -0.44 7.55
C ASP A 138 4.30 0.28 8.81
N LEU A 139 4.17 -0.37 9.97
CA LEU A 139 4.66 0.14 11.26
C LEU A 139 5.98 -0.50 11.70
N ARG A 140 6.42 -1.56 11.00
CA ARG A 140 7.68 -2.24 11.26
C ARG A 140 8.30 -2.75 9.96
N PRO A 141 9.65 -2.86 9.91
CA PRO A 141 10.38 -3.33 8.74
C PRO A 141 9.82 -4.63 8.15
N GLY A 142 9.56 -4.60 6.85
CA GLY A 142 9.18 -5.73 6.02
C GLY A 142 7.74 -6.20 6.19
N ARG A 143 6.96 -5.67 7.13
CA ARG A 143 5.64 -6.26 7.45
C ARG A 143 4.66 -6.11 6.29
N SER A 144 4.56 -4.91 5.73
CA SER A 144 3.68 -4.62 4.60
C SER A 144 4.03 -5.49 3.39
N ILE A 145 5.32 -5.63 3.08
CA ILE A 145 5.81 -6.47 1.98
C ILE A 145 5.57 -7.97 2.22
N LYS A 146 5.82 -8.48 3.42
CA LYS A 146 5.54 -9.89 3.75
C LYS A 146 4.06 -10.21 3.57
N PHE A 147 3.18 -9.31 4.01
CA PHE A 147 1.74 -9.47 3.80
C PHE A 147 1.38 -9.45 2.31
N PHE A 148 1.94 -8.51 1.54
CA PHE A 148 1.79 -8.46 0.10
C PHE A 148 2.20 -9.79 -0.57
N ILE A 149 3.39 -10.32 -0.24
CA ILE A 149 3.90 -11.58 -0.78
C ILE A 149 2.97 -12.74 -0.41
N LEU A 150 2.54 -12.83 0.86
CA LEU A 150 1.63 -13.89 1.30
C LEU A 150 0.33 -13.91 0.50
N ILE A 151 -0.34 -12.75 0.39
CA ILE A 151 -1.62 -12.67 -0.32
C ILE A 151 -1.44 -12.90 -1.83
N SER A 152 -0.42 -12.32 -2.45
CA SER A 152 -0.17 -12.50 -3.89
C SER A 152 0.17 -13.95 -4.26
N VAL A 153 0.95 -14.65 -3.44
CA VAL A 153 1.25 -16.09 -3.64
C VAL A 153 -0.02 -16.94 -3.49
N LEU A 154 -0.91 -16.65 -2.54
CA LEU A 154 -2.18 -17.37 -2.42
C LEU A 154 -3.09 -17.16 -3.65
N MET A 155 -2.93 -16.05 -4.37
CA MET A 155 -3.68 -15.74 -5.59
C MET A 155 -3.02 -16.25 -6.89
N ILE A 156 -1.83 -16.87 -6.80
CA ILE A 156 -1.00 -17.21 -7.96
C ILE A 156 -1.69 -18.15 -8.96
N ASN A 157 -2.47 -19.11 -8.45
CA ASN A 157 -3.19 -20.11 -9.25
C ASN A 157 -4.37 -19.54 -10.04
N ARG A 158 -4.64 -18.23 -9.93
CA ARG A 158 -5.70 -17.52 -10.66
C ARG A 158 -5.17 -16.72 -11.86
N GLY A 159 -4.02 -17.12 -12.42
CA GLY A 159 -3.41 -16.47 -13.59
C GLY A 159 -2.88 -15.06 -13.32
N SER A 160 -2.70 -14.68 -12.05
CA SER A 160 -2.36 -13.31 -11.64
C SER A 160 -0.86 -13.08 -11.40
N PHE A 161 -0.03 -14.13 -11.42
CA PHE A 161 1.40 -14.06 -11.06
C PHE A 161 2.16 -12.99 -11.84
N LEU A 162 1.94 -12.93 -13.15
CA LEU A 162 2.64 -12.03 -14.07
C LEU A 162 2.50 -10.56 -13.63
N TYR A 163 1.35 -10.18 -13.06
CA TYR A 163 1.06 -8.82 -12.63
C TYR A 163 1.66 -8.46 -11.26
N TYR A 164 2.14 -9.45 -10.50
CA TYR A 164 2.90 -9.23 -9.27
C TYR A 164 4.42 -9.20 -9.50
N LEU A 165 4.89 -9.75 -10.62
CA LEU A 165 6.30 -9.88 -10.94
C LEU A 165 7.08 -8.55 -10.89
N PRO A 166 6.59 -7.41 -11.43
CA PRO A 166 7.26 -6.12 -11.31
C PRO A 166 7.59 -5.71 -9.87
N TYR A 167 6.70 -6.03 -8.92
CA TYR A 167 6.84 -5.69 -7.51
C TYR A 167 7.77 -6.65 -6.80
N PHE A 168 7.73 -7.95 -7.12
CA PHE A 168 8.70 -8.92 -6.61
C PHE A 168 10.13 -8.57 -7.02
N ILE A 169 10.33 -8.13 -8.27
CA ILE A 169 11.64 -7.64 -8.73
C ILE A 169 12.05 -6.41 -7.93
N ALA A 170 11.15 -5.44 -7.72
CA ALA A 170 11.42 -4.27 -6.91
C ALA A 170 11.82 -4.61 -5.45
N PHE A 171 11.20 -5.62 -4.86
CA PHE A 171 11.55 -6.08 -3.50
C PHE A 171 12.97 -6.63 -3.40
N LEU A 172 13.52 -7.25 -4.45
CA LEU A 172 14.91 -7.72 -4.43
C LEU A 172 15.90 -6.57 -4.17
N PHE A 173 15.60 -5.37 -4.66
CA PHE A 173 16.42 -4.18 -4.47
C PHE A 173 16.06 -3.41 -3.20
N TYR A 174 14.78 -3.38 -2.82
CA TYR A 174 14.29 -2.56 -1.72
C TYR A 174 14.40 -3.24 -0.35
N LEU A 175 14.04 -4.53 -0.24
CA LEU A 175 13.86 -5.24 1.03
C LEU A 175 15.10 -5.22 1.94
N PRO A 176 16.35 -5.31 1.44
CA PRO A 176 17.53 -5.21 2.30
C PRO A 176 17.67 -3.88 3.02
N PHE A 177 17.21 -2.77 2.43
CA PHE A 177 17.25 -1.45 3.06
C PHE A 177 16.15 -1.27 4.09
N ASP A 178 14.97 -1.82 3.80
CA ASP A 178 13.82 -1.83 4.70
C ASP A 178 14.12 -2.64 5.98
N MET A 179 14.60 -3.88 5.83
CA MET A 179 14.93 -4.77 6.94
C MET A 179 16.02 -4.19 7.85
N LYS A 180 16.98 -3.44 7.27
CA LYS A 180 18.07 -2.78 8.00
C LYS A 180 17.68 -1.40 8.55
N GLU A 181 16.40 -1.04 8.48
CA GLU A 181 15.88 0.25 8.96
C GLU A 181 16.61 1.47 8.37
N LYS A 182 17.08 1.34 7.12
CA LYS A 182 17.73 2.45 6.39
C LYS A 182 16.73 3.27 5.57
N MET A 183 15.65 2.63 5.18
CA MET A 183 14.58 3.18 4.34
C MET A 183 13.26 2.57 4.82
N MET A 184 12.18 3.32 4.78
CA MET A 184 10.84 2.82 5.03
C MET A 184 9.99 2.91 3.77
N LEU A 185 8.98 2.05 3.70
CA LEU A 185 8.13 1.93 2.54
C LEU A 185 7.26 3.19 2.41
N GLY A 186 6.76 3.67 3.54
CA GLY A 186 5.98 4.90 3.65
C GLY A 186 4.59 4.72 3.06
N ASP A 187 3.77 5.76 3.21
CA ASP A 187 2.44 5.84 2.65
C ASP A 187 2.48 5.71 1.12
N CYS A 188 3.53 6.22 0.47
CA CYS A 188 3.77 6.04 -0.97
C CYS A 188 3.74 4.56 -1.38
N GLY A 189 4.54 3.73 -0.70
CA GLY A 189 4.72 2.33 -1.08
C GLY A 189 3.62 1.43 -0.51
N ALA A 190 3.20 1.66 0.74
CA ALA A 190 2.20 0.83 1.38
C ALA A 190 0.83 0.96 0.70
N ASN A 191 0.41 2.19 0.35
CA ASN A 191 -0.82 2.40 -0.38
C ASN A 191 -0.74 1.80 -1.80
N LEU A 192 0.40 1.96 -2.49
CA LEU A 192 0.63 1.32 -3.78
C LEU A 192 0.47 -0.21 -3.69
N LEU A 193 1.16 -0.86 -2.75
CA LEU A 193 1.09 -2.32 -2.61
C LEU A 193 -0.33 -2.80 -2.28
N GLY A 194 -1.06 -2.07 -1.44
CA GLY A 194 -2.45 -2.38 -1.12
C GLY A 194 -3.38 -2.23 -2.32
N PHE A 195 -3.20 -1.18 -3.12
CA PHE A 195 -3.90 -1.00 -4.39
C PHE A 195 -3.61 -2.14 -5.36
N ILE A 196 -2.35 -2.53 -5.55
CA ILE A 196 -1.97 -3.59 -6.49
C ILE A 196 -2.55 -4.94 -6.09
N LEU A 197 -2.57 -5.28 -4.79
CA LEU A 197 -3.25 -6.49 -4.32
C LEU A 197 -4.75 -6.43 -4.62
N ALA A 198 -5.39 -5.31 -4.30
CA ALA A 198 -6.83 -5.15 -4.49
C ALA A 198 -7.22 -5.21 -5.95
N PHE A 199 -6.53 -4.46 -6.80
CA PHE A 199 -6.80 -4.39 -8.23
C PHE A 199 -6.68 -5.76 -8.89
N ASN A 200 -5.64 -6.52 -8.57
CA ASN A 200 -5.49 -7.89 -9.09
C ASN A 200 -6.58 -8.85 -8.59
N ILE A 201 -7.07 -8.68 -7.35
CA ILE A 201 -8.17 -9.48 -6.81
C ILE A 201 -9.48 -9.17 -7.54
N VAL A 202 -9.78 -7.89 -7.72
CA VAL A 202 -10.98 -7.43 -8.43
C VAL A 202 -10.94 -7.83 -9.90
N LEU A 203 -9.82 -7.57 -10.59
CA LEU A 203 -9.67 -7.85 -12.03
C LEU A 203 -9.75 -9.34 -12.39
N LYS A 204 -9.34 -10.24 -11.49
CA LYS A 204 -9.20 -11.69 -11.79
C LYS A 204 -10.22 -12.59 -11.10
N SER A 205 -11.16 -12.03 -10.34
CA SER A 205 -12.14 -12.83 -9.62
C SER A 205 -13.55 -12.60 -10.16
N GLU A 206 -14.04 -13.55 -10.96
CA GLU A 206 -15.46 -13.59 -11.37
C GLU A 206 -16.38 -14.10 -10.23
N ASN A 207 -15.80 -14.63 -9.14
CA ASN A 207 -16.57 -15.14 -8.01
C ASN A 207 -16.97 -14.02 -7.06
N TYR A 208 -18.22 -13.59 -7.16
CA TYR A 208 -18.78 -12.54 -6.31
C TYR A 208 -18.75 -12.85 -4.80
N ILE A 209 -19.00 -14.11 -4.40
CA ILE A 209 -18.95 -14.51 -2.99
C ILE A 209 -17.54 -14.33 -2.44
N LEU A 210 -16.53 -14.66 -3.24
CA LEU A 210 -15.13 -14.44 -2.89
C LEU A 210 -14.80 -12.95 -2.75
N LEU A 211 -15.24 -12.10 -3.69
CA LEU A 211 -15.05 -10.65 -3.61
C LEU A 211 -15.71 -10.08 -2.35
N LEU A 212 -16.95 -10.45 -2.08
CA LEU A 212 -17.67 -10.06 -0.87
C LEU A 212 -16.92 -10.51 0.40
N SER A 213 -16.34 -11.72 0.40
CA SER A 213 -15.53 -12.20 1.53
C SER A 213 -14.26 -11.35 1.73
N PHE A 214 -13.59 -10.93 0.65
CA PHE A 214 -12.44 -10.04 0.73
C PHE A 214 -12.83 -8.65 1.24
N PHE A 215 -13.96 -8.11 0.77
CA PHE A 215 -14.51 -6.85 1.25
C PHE A 215 -14.80 -6.90 2.75
N ILE A 216 -15.57 -7.89 3.20
CA ILE A 216 -15.96 -8.05 4.61
C ILE A 216 -14.71 -8.22 5.48
N LEU A 217 -13.77 -9.07 5.07
CA LEU A 217 -12.53 -9.28 5.82
C LEU A 217 -11.70 -8.00 5.93
N ALA A 218 -11.52 -7.27 4.82
CA ALA A 218 -10.76 -6.02 4.82
C ALA A 218 -11.45 -4.95 5.68
N LEU A 219 -12.78 -4.83 5.60
CA LEU A 219 -13.58 -3.93 6.43
C LEU A 219 -13.42 -4.25 7.92
N ILE A 220 -13.58 -5.52 8.32
CA ILE A 220 -13.43 -5.96 9.71
C ILE A 220 -12.03 -5.63 10.24
N LEU A 221 -10.98 -5.91 9.46
CA LEU A 221 -9.60 -5.60 9.85
C LEU A 221 -9.38 -4.10 10.06
N ASN A 222 -9.93 -3.27 9.17
CA ASN A 222 -9.88 -1.80 9.32
C ASN A 222 -10.61 -1.34 10.59
N ILE A 223 -11.81 -1.85 10.87
CA ILE A 223 -12.56 -1.53 12.09
C ILE A 223 -11.79 -1.97 13.35
N LEU A 224 -11.23 -3.18 13.35
CA LEU A 224 -10.45 -3.69 14.47
C LEU A 224 -9.21 -2.84 14.75
N SER A 225 -8.57 -2.33 13.68
CA SER A 225 -7.36 -1.50 13.80
C SER A 225 -7.57 -0.20 14.59
N GLU A 226 -8.78 0.36 14.59
CA GLU A 226 -9.12 1.57 15.35
C GLU A 226 -9.10 1.33 16.86
N SER A 227 -9.34 0.10 17.30
CA SER A 227 -9.41 -0.28 18.71
C SER A 227 -8.17 -1.00 19.22
N ARG A 228 -7.48 -1.72 18.34
CA ARG A 228 -6.31 -2.55 18.68
C ARG A 228 -5.23 -2.40 17.61
N SER A 229 -4.03 -2.03 18.03
CA SER A 229 -2.88 -1.99 17.13
C SER A 229 -2.51 -3.40 16.66
N PHE A 230 -2.38 -3.60 15.33
CA PHE A 230 -1.87 -4.86 14.77
C PHE A 230 -0.50 -5.24 15.32
N SER A 231 0.35 -4.26 15.62
CA SER A 231 1.65 -4.52 16.27
C SER A 231 1.51 -5.21 17.62
N SER A 232 0.47 -4.87 18.40
CA SER A 232 0.18 -5.52 19.69
C SER A 232 -0.32 -6.96 19.49
N ILE A 233 -1.25 -7.16 18.55
CA ILE A 233 -1.79 -8.48 18.22
C ILE A 233 -0.68 -9.42 17.74
N ILE A 234 0.17 -8.93 16.83
CA ILE A 234 1.29 -9.70 16.27
C ILE A 234 2.30 -10.06 17.36
N LYS A 235 2.68 -9.10 18.22
CA LYS A 235 3.65 -9.33 19.30
C LYS A 235 3.17 -10.39 20.30
N ASN A 236 1.87 -10.47 20.55
CA ASN A 236 1.27 -11.39 21.52
C ASN A 236 0.98 -12.80 20.95
N ASN A 237 1.20 -13.02 19.66
CA ASN A 237 1.05 -14.33 19.03
C ASN A 237 2.43 -14.87 18.59
N PRO A 238 2.90 -16.02 19.11
CA PRO A 238 4.27 -16.49 18.86
C PRO A 238 4.55 -16.76 17.37
N VAL A 239 3.58 -17.30 16.64
CA VAL A 239 3.73 -17.62 15.21
C VAL A 239 3.78 -16.33 14.40
N LEU A 240 2.85 -15.39 14.64
CA LEU A 240 2.84 -14.11 13.92
C LEU A 240 4.09 -13.28 14.24
N ASN A 241 4.52 -13.27 15.50
CA ASN A 241 5.73 -12.56 15.90
C ASN A 241 6.98 -13.15 15.23
N TRP A 242 7.08 -14.48 15.14
CA TRP A 242 8.17 -15.15 14.43
C TRP A 242 8.19 -14.76 12.94
N ILE A 243 7.05 -14.79 12.26
CA ILE A 243 6.93 -14.34 10.87
C ILE A 243 7.31 -12.86 10.73
N ASP A 244 6.85 -12.00 11.65
CA ASP A 244 7.16 -10.56 11.69
C ASP A 244 8.67 -10.31 11.84
N SER A 245 9.39 -11.12 12.63
CA SER A 245 10.83 -10.97 12.85
C SER A 245 11.72 -11.54 11.75
N LEU A 246 11.22 -12.46 10.89
CA LEU A 246 12.03 -13.05 9.82
C LEU A 246 12.75 -12.00 8.96
N GLY A 247 14.07 -12.14 8.82
CA GLY A 247 14.89 -11.29 7.97
C GLY A 247 15.30 -9.93 8.57
N ARG A 248 14.87 -9.59 9.80
CA ARG A 248 15.33 -8.36 10.49
C ARG A 248 16.75 -8.46 11.03
N ASP A 249 17.27 -9.68 11.18
CA ASP A 249 18.62 -9.96 11.72
C ASP A 249 19.64 -10.37 10.63
N LEU A 250 19.32 -10.18 9.33
CA LEU A 250 20.18 -10.46 8.16
C LEU A 250 20.86 -9.17 7.63
#